data_AF-A0AA39RUG1-F1
#
_entry.id   AF-A0AA39RUG1-F1
#
_cell.length_a   1.000
_cell.length_b   1.000
_cell.length_c   1.000
_cell.angle_alpha   90.00
_cell.angle_beta   90.00
_cell.angle_gamma   90.00
#
_symmetry.space_group_name_H-M   'P 1'
#
loop_
_entity.id
_entity.type
_entity.pdbx_description
1 polymer ?
#
loop_
_entity_poly.entity_id
_entity_poly.type
_entity_poly.pdbx_seq_one_letter_code
_entity_poly.pdbx_strand_id
1 'polypeptide(L)'
;MGLLASVGVLLPFPFYYWLWKYPQTWVDMCGKGKDPSKEMAKVSHLLKLLQFLSLYSVSTISWPPPLYFYPLFAFGQFLNFRVYQLLGESGTYYGVRFGKNIPWVAEFPFGYIQDPQYIGSIMSLLACVSWVPLQYISLWILGYLFMMHVESKEEPATRAKPLS
;
A
#
# COMPACT_ATOMS: atom_id res chain seq x y z
N MET A 1 -5.36 -1.47 -24.57
CA MET A 1 -5.26 -2.29 -23.34
C MET A 1 -4.01 -1.97 -22.54
N GLY A 2 -2.80 -2.02 -23.12
CA GLY A 2 -1.57 -1.90 -22.33
C GLY A 2 -1.37 -0.58 -21.57
N LEU A 3 -1.67 0.58 -22.19
CA LEU A 3 -1.56 1.90 -21.53
C LEU A 3 -2.57 2.06 -20.37
N LEU A 4 -3.81 1.62 -20.59
CA LEU A 4 -4.86 1.68 -19.56
C LEU A 4 -4.49 0.81 -18.34
N ALA A 5 -3.92 -0.37 -18.57
CA ALA A 5 -3.41 -1.21 -17.49
C ALA A 5 -2.27 -0.53 -16.74
N SER A 6 -1.33 0.15 -17.42
CA SER A 6 -0.27 0.91 -16.77
C SER A 6 -0.81 2.05 -15.89
N VAL A 7 -1.78 2.82 -16.40
CA VAL A 7 -2.45 3.88 -15.62
C VAL A 7 -3.15 3.28 -14.40
N GLY A 8 -3.88 2.19 -14.58
CA GLY A 8 -4.58 1.51 -13.50
C GLY A 8 -3.64 0.92 -12.44
N VAL A 9 -2.49 0.37 -12.85
CA VAL A 9 -1.44 -0.13 -11.94
C VAL A 9 -0.81 1.01 -11.14
N LEU A 10 -0.73 2.23 -11.69
CA LEU A 10 -0.16 3.38 -10.96
C LEU A 10 -1.18 4.16 -10.14
N LEU A 11 -2.48 3.89 -10.31
CA LEU A 11 -3.58 4.69 -9.81
C LEU A 11 -3.53 5.03 -8.30
N PRO A 12 -3.14 4.13 -7.37
CA PRO A 12 -3.14 4.46 -5.95
C PRO A 12 -2.00 5.40 -5.51
N PHE A 13 -0.88 5.42 -6.23
CA PHE A 13 0.32 6.14 -5.77
C PHE A 13 0.16 7.65 -5.74
N PRO A 14 -0.47 8.32 -6.73
CA PRO A 14 -0.79 9.74 -6.63
C PRO A 14 -1.66 10.09 -5.42
N PHE A 15 -2.62 9.22 -5.08
CA PHE A 15 -3.47 9.40 -3.91
C PHE A 15 -2.64 9.31 -2.62
N TYR A 16 -1.83 8.26 -2.47
CA TYR A 16 -0.95 8.10 -1.30
C TYR A 16 0.04 9.25 -1.17
N TYR A 17 0.67 9.67 -2.26
CA TYR A 17 1.57 10.82 -2.27
C TYR A 17 0.88 12.10 -1.80
N TRP A 18 -0.32 12.39 -2.31
CA TRP A 18 -1.08 13.57 -1.91
C TRP A 18 -1.43 13.54 -0.42
N LEU A 19 -1.91 12.40 0.09
CA LEU A 19 -2.23 12.24 1.51
C LEU A 19 -1.00 12.39 2.41
N TRP A 20 0.14 11.85 1.98
CA TRP A 20 1.38 11.97 2.73
C TRP A 20 1.88 13.42 2.78
N LYS A 21 1.86 14.11 1.64
CA LYS A 21 2.43 15.47 1.50
C LYS A 21 1.51 16.57 2.04
N TYR A 22 0.20 16.40 1.91
CA TYR A 22 -0.81 17.37 2.31
C TYR A 22 -1.87 16.71 3.21
N PRO A 23 -1.50 16.17 4.38
CA PRO A 23 -2.44 15.42 5.21
C PRO A 23 -3.60 16.30 5.71
N GLN A 24 -3.36 17.60 5.93
CA GLN A 24 -4.40 18.51 6.41
C GLN A 24 -5.55 18.65 5.40
N THR A 25 -5.25 18.72 4.10
CA THR A 25 -6.31 18.85 3.08
C THR A 25 -7.24 17.63 3.09
N TRP A 26 -6.70 16.44 3.36
CA TRP A 26 -7.51 15.24 3.50
C TRP A 26 -8.37 15.23 4.77
N VAL A 27 -7.77 15.60 5.90
CA VAL A 27 -8.48 15.71 7.18
C VAL A 27 -9.64 16.71 7.06
N ASP A 28 -9.41 17.86 6.43
CA ASP A 28 -10.42 18.89 6.19
C ASP A 28 -11.54 18.38 5.26
N MET A 29 -11.19 17.64 4.21
CA MET A 29 -12.16 17.03 3.28
C MET A 29 -13.00 15.92 3.92
N CYS A 30 -12.43 15.14 4.84
CA CYS A 30 -13.19 14.15 5.60
C CYS A 30 -14.28 14.82 6.45
N GLY A 31 -13.96 15.99 7.00
CA GLY A 31 -14.83 16.77 7.87
C GLY A 31 -14.89 16.24 9.30
N LYS A 32 -15.65 16.94 10.14
CA LYS A 32 -15.77 16.63 11.58
C LYS A 32 -16.44 15.29 11.85
N GLY A 33 -15.95 14.58 12.87
CA GLY A 33 -16.53 13.32 13.35
C GLY A 33 -16.25 12.09 12.47
N LYS A 34 -15.51 12.25 11.36
CA LYS A 34 -15.03 11.12 10.56
C LYS A 34 -13.58 10.80 10.88
N ASP A 35 -13.25 9.53 10.81
CA ASP A 35 -11.89 9.05 10.97
C ASP A 35 -11.15 9.10 9.60
N PRO A 36 -10.13 9.96 9.44
CA PRO A 36 -9.44 10.12 8.16
C PRO A 36 -8.71 8.84 7.69
N SER A 37 -8.23 8.00 8.62
CA SER A 37 -7.61 6.71 8.29
C SER A 37 -8.63 5.72 7.76
N LYS A 38 -9.83 5.70 8.35
CA LYS A 38 -10.93 4.83 7.89
C LYS A 38 -11.44 5.24 6.52
N GLU A 39 -11.60 6.54 6.28
CA GLU A 39 -12.00 7.04 4.96
C GLU A 39 -10.90 6.77 3.91
N MET A 40 -9.63 6.96 4.28
CA MET A 40 -8.49 6.59 3.44
C MET A 40 -8.53 5.09 3.11
N ALA A 41 -8.81 4.23 4.09
CA ALA A 41 -8.91 2.79 3.89
C ALA A 41 -9.97 2.43 2.84
N LYS A 42 -11.18 3.00 2.93
CA LYS A 42 -12.25 2.77 1.94
C LYS A 42 -11.82 3.15 0.53
N VAL A 43 -11.27 4.36 0.36
CA VAL A 43 -10.78 4.83 -0.95
C VAL A 43 -9.64 3.93 -1.44
N SER A 44 -8.71 3.58 -0.56
CA SER A 44 -7.58 2.70 -0.88
C SER A 44 -8.03 1.32 -1.33
N HIS A 45 -9.05 0.72 -0.70
CA HIS A 45 -9.60 -0.56 -1.15
C HIS A 45 -10.22 -0.46 -2.55
N LEU A 46 -10.95 0.62 -2.84
CA LEU A 46 -11.49 0.86 -4.17
C LEU A 46 -10.37 1.03 -5.21
N LEU A 47 -9.36 1.86 -4.92
CA LEU A 47 -8.23 2.05 -5.82
C LEU A 47 -7.44 0.76 -6.00
N LYS A 48 -7.26 -0.05 -4.94
CA LYS A 48 -6.58 -1.35 -4.98
C LYS A 48 -7.36 -2.36 -5.81
N LEU A 49 -8.69 -2.39 -5.72
CA LEU A 49 -9.54 -3.22 -6.57
C LEU A 49 -9.36 -2.85 -8.05
N LEU A 50 -9.40 -1.55 -8.38
CA LEU A 50 -9.14 -1.09 -9.75
C LEU A 50 -7.72 -1.43 -10.22
N GLN A 51 -6.73 -1.34 -9.32
CA GLN A 51 -5.34 -1.72 -9.57
C GLN A 51 -5.23 -3.21 -9.92
N PHE A 52 -5.91 -4.09 -9.16
CA PHE A 52 -5.95 -5.53 -9.44
C PHE A 52 -6.70 -5.87 -10.72
N LEU A 53 -7.84 -5.23 -10.99
CA LEU A 53 -8.59 -5.43 -12.25
C LEU A 53 -7.75 -5.04 -13.46
N SER A 54 -6.97 -3.96 -13.33
CA SER A 54 -6.05 -3.49 -14.38
C SER A 54 -4.94 -4.51 -14.62
N LEU A 55 -4.33 -5.06 -13.57
CA LEU A 55 -3.33 -6.11 -13.68
C LEU A 55 -3.91 -7.40 -14.30
N TYR A 56 -5.09 -7.81 -13.84
CA TYR A 56 -5.79 -8.99 -14.34
C TYR A 56 -6.11 -8.89 -15.84
N SER A 57 -6.48 -7.70 -16.33
CA SER A 57 -6.82 -7.47 -17.74
C SER A 57 -5.68 -7.76 -18.74
N VAL A 58 -4.44 -7.83 -18.26
CA VAL A 58 -3.22 -8.12 -19.04
C VAL A 58 -2.55 -9.42 -18.60
N SER A 59 -3.19 -10.21 -17.74
CA SER A 59 -2.65 -11.45 -17.19
C SER A 59 -3.09 -12.67 -18.02
N THR A 60 -2.20 -13.66 -18.14
CA THR A 60 -2.50 -14.98 -18.69
C THR A 60 -2.32 -16.02 -17.60
N ILE A 61 -3.42 -16.46 -17.01
CA ILE A 61 -3.39 -17.41 -15.89
C ILE A 61 -3.14 -18.83 -16.43
N SER A 62 -2.21 -19.52 -15.80
CA SER A 62 -1.88 -20.92 -16.06
C SER A 62 -1.98 -21.74 -14.78
N TRP A 63 -2.41 -23.00 -14.92
CA TRP A 63 -2.52 -23.96 -13.83
C TRP A 63 -1.74 -25.24 -14.15
N PRO A 64 -0.96 -25.79 -13.20
CA PRO A 64 -0.70 -25.27 -11.86
C PRO A 64 0.22 -24.03 -11.85
N PRO A 65 0.21 -23.20 -10.79
CA PRO A 65 1.20 -22.17 -10.58
C PRO A 65 2.60 -22.78 -10.47
N PRO A 66 3.67 -22.05 -10.84
CA PRO A 66 5.04 -22.49 -10.58
C PRO A 66 5.29 -22.71 -9.09
N LEU A 67 6.19 -23.63 -8.73
CA LEU A 67 6.48 -23.98 -7.33
C LEU A 67 6.93 -22.79 -6.48
N TYR A 68 7.63 -21.81 -7.07
CA TYR A 68 8.08 -20.61 -6.36
C TYR A 68 6.91 -19.68 -5.96
N PHE A 69 5.74 -19.81 -6.61
CA PHE A 69 4.57 -18.98 -6.33
C PHE A 69 4.15 -19.10 -4.86
N TYR A 70 4.02 -20.34 -4.37
CA TYR A 70 3.49 -20.65 -3.05
C TYR A 70 4.29 -20.01 -1.91
N PRO A 71 5.61 -20.22 -1.76
CA PRO A 71 6.36 -19.62 -0.67
C PRO A 71 6.44 -18.09 -0.77
N LEU A 72 6.61 -17.53 -1.98
CA LEU A 72 6.70 -16.08 -2.17
C LEU A 72 5.38 -15.39 -1.83
N PHE A 73 4.27 -15.91 -2.35
CA PHE A 73 2.95 -15.34 -2.12
C PHE A 73 2.54 -15.53 -0.65
N ALA A 74 2.71 -16.73 -0.09
CA ALA A 74 2.33 -17.00 1.30
C ALA A 74 3.11 -16.13 2.29
N PHE A 75 4.43 -16.01 2.13
CA PHE A 75 5.24 -15.17 3.01
C PHE A 75 4.94 -13.68 2.81
N GLY A 76 4.74 -13.24 1.56
CA GLY A 76 4.33 -11.88 1.26
C GLY A 76 2.99 -11.48 1.91
N GLN A 77 2.00 -12.37 1.84
CA GLN A 77 0.71 -12.16 2.51
C GLN A 77 0.82 -12.23 4.03
N PHE A 78 1.65 -13.13 4.56
CA PHE A 78 1.92 -13.22 6.00
C PHE A 78 2.49 -11.89 6.54
N LEU A 79 3.44 -11.27 5.86
CA LEU A 79 3.97 -9.95 6.25
C LEU A 79 2.87 -8.88 6.27
N ASN A 80 2.05 -8.80 5.22
CA ASN A 80 0.95 -7.83 5.15
C ASN A 80 -0.08 -8.05 6.29
N PHE A 81 -0.45 -9.30 6.55
CA PHE A 81 -1.37 -9.64 7.63
C PHE A 81 -0.80 -9.27 9.00
N ARG A 82 0.48 -9.59 9.25
CA ARG A 82 1.15 -9.26 10.52
C ARG A 82 1.25 -7.76 10.74
N VAL A 83 1.56 -6.98 9.71
CA VAL A 83 1.54 -5.51 9.80
C VAL A 83 0.16 -5.01 10.22
N TYR A 84 -0.90 -5.47 9.55
CA TYR A 84 -2.25 -5.04 9.87
C TYR A 84 -2.69 -5.50 11.28
N GLN A 85 -2.30 -6.70 11.70
CA GLN A 85 -2.60 -7.20 13.04
C GLN A 85 -1.95 -6.34 14.15
N LEU A 86 -0.73 -5.84 13.91
CA LEU A 86 0.03 -5.08 14.90
C LEU A 86 -0.32 -3.59 14.92
N LEU A 87 -0.51 -2.97 13.76
CA LEU A 87 -0.76 -1.53 13.62
C LEU A 87 -2.24 -1.16 13.49
N GLY A 88 -3.07 -2.14 13.14
CA GLY A 88 -4.47 -1.93 12.80
C GLY A 88 -4.67 -1.01 11.58
N GLU A 89 -5.92 -0.63 11.37
CA GLU A 89 -6.29 0.29 10.29
C GLU A 89 -5.60 1.65 10.43
N SER A 90 -5.56 2.22 11.65
CA SER A 90 -5.00 3.56 11.84
C SER A 90 -3.49 3.63 11.59
N GLY A 91 -2.71 2.63 12.02
CA GLY A 91 -1.28 2.63 11.74
C GLY A 91 -0.95 2.28 10.28
N THR A 92 -1.82 1.51 9.61
CA THR A 92 -1.65 1.17 8.20
C THR A 92 -2.04 2.32 7.25
N TYR A 93 -3.08 3.08 7.59
CA TYR A 93 -3.62 4.16 6.77
C TYR A 93 -3.29 5.54 7.37
N TYR A 94 -1.99 5.83 7.45
CA TYR A 94 -1.43 7.15 7.73
C TYR A 94 -1.95 7.86 8.99
N GLY A 95 -2.39 7.11 10.01
CA GLY A 95 -2.90 7.70 11.25
C GLY A 95 -1.94 8.70 11.88
N VAL A 96 -0.63 8.41 11.86
CA VAL A 96 0.42 9.33 12.32
C VAL A 96 0.37 10.66 11.56
N ARG A 97 0.25 10.63 10.22
CA ARG A 97 0.13 11.84 9.38
C ARG A 97 -1.16 12.61 9.65
N PHE A 98 -2.22 11.91 10.03
CA PHE A 98 -3.52 12.51 10.39
C PHE A 98 -3.60 12.95 11.87
N GLY A 99 -2.47 12.97 12.59
CA GLY A 99 -2.39 13.49 13.95
C GLY A 99 -2.80 12.50 15.03
N LYS A 100 -2.94 11.21 14.71
CA LYS A 100 -3.19 10.16 15.70
C LYS A 100 -1.89 9.72 16.37
N ASN A 101 -2.00 9.35 17.63
CA ASN A 101 -0.92 8.68 18.34
C ASN A 101 -0.96 7.18 18.04
N ILE A 102 -0.03 6.70 17.23
CA ILE A 102 0.10 5.27 16.86
C ILE A 102 1.27 4.68 17.67
N PRO A 103 1.07 3.54 18.35
CA PRO A 103 2.13 2.93 19.15
C PRO A 103 3.30 2.48 18.25
N TRP A 104 4.51 2.66 18.76
CA TRP A 104 5.70 2.10 18.12
C TRP A 104 5.76 0.59 18.40
N VAL A 105 5.87 -0.22 17.35
CA VAL A 105 5.91 -1.68 17.45
C VAL A 105 7.28 -2.20 17.02
N ALA A 106 7.90 -3.05 17.83
CA ALA A 106 9.18 -3.71 17.54
C ALA A 106 9.04 -5.23 17.30
N GLU A 107 7.82 -5.76 17.39
CA GLU A 107 7.53 -7.17 17.08
C GLU A 107 7.70 -7.45 15.59
N PHE A 108 8.11 -8.68 15.26
CA PHE A 108 8.23 -9.11 13.87
C PHE A 108 6.90 -8.87 13.10
N PRO A 109 6.94 -8.25 11.91
CA PRO A 109 8.13 -8.01 11.08
C PRO A 109 8.90 -6.70 11.34
N PHE A 110 8.37 -5.83 12.20
CA PHE A 110 9.05 -4.60 12.59
C PHE A 110 10.34 -4.92 13.35
N GLY A 111 11.34 -4.03 13.23
CA GLY A 111 12.68 -4.24 13.81
C GLY A 111 13.64 -5.10 12.97
N TYR A 112 13.12 -5.89 12.03
CA TYR A 112 13.93 -6.74 11.13
C TYR A 112 13.85 -6.31 9.67
N ILE A 113 12.67 -5.87 9.24
CA ILE A 113 12.39 -5.51 7.85
C ILE A 113 11.95 -4.05 7.83
N GLN A 114 12.61 -3.24 7.00
CA GLN A 114 12.12 -1.91 6.66
C GLN A 114 10.91 -2.04 5.73
N ASP A 115 9.86 -1.29 6.02
CA ASP A 115 8.65 -1.25 5.20
C ASP A 115 8.02 -2.64 4.90
N PRO A 116 7.75 -3.46 5.93
CA PRO A 116 7.39 -4.86 5.76
C PRO A 116 6.11 -5.08 4.92
N GLN A 117 5.20 -4.10 4.90
CA GLN A 117 4.00 -4.13 4.07
C GLN A 117 4.34 -4.00 2.57
N TYR A 118 5.22 -3.06 2.22
CA TYR A 118 5.68 -2.89 0.84
C TYR A 118 6.50 -4.11 0.40
N ILE A 119 7.41 -4.61 1.24
CA ILE A 119 8.18 -5.83 0.95
C ILE A 119 7.25 -7.03 0.73
N GLY A 120 6.28 -7.27 1.62
CA GLY A 120 5.33 -8.37 1.45
C GLY A 120 4.49 -8.24 0.18
N SER A 121 4.11 -7.01 -0.18
CA SER A 121 3.40 -6.74 -1.43
C SER A 121 4.28 -6.97 -2.67
N ILE A 122 5.55 -6.57 -2.64
CA ILE A 122 6.53 -6.84 -3.72
C ILE A 122 6.73 -8.35 -3.91
N MET A 123 6.90 -9.10 -2.82
CA MET A 123 7.02 -10.57 -2.89
C MET A 123 5.79 -11.23 -3.51
N SER A 124 4.60 -10.74 -3.17
CA SER A 124 3.34 -11.23 -3.75
C SER A 124 3.24 -10.93 -5.24
N LEU A 125 3.74 -9.78 -5.70
CA LEU A 125 3.81 -9.45 -7.14
C LEU A 125 4.84 -10.32 -7.87
N LEU A 126 6.02 -10.53 -7.28
CA LEU A 126 7.06 -11.38 -7.85
C LEU A 126 6.63 -12.85 -7.96
N ALA A 127 5.76 -13.33 -7.06
CA ALA A 127 5.14 -14.64 -7.20
C ALA A 127 4.35 -14.76 -8.52
N CYS A 128 3.73 -13.67 -8.99
CA CYS A 128 2.86 -13.65 -10.16
C CYS A 128 3.58 -13.44 -11.52
N VAL A 129 4.92 -13.46 -11.57
CA VAL A 129 5.69 -13.21 -12.82
C VAL A 129 5.40 -14.21 -13.94
N SER A 130 4.89 -15.40 -13.65
CA SER A 130 4.47 -16.36 -14.66
C SER A 130 3.13 -16.02 -15.33
N TRP A 131 2.33 -15.18 -14.68
CA TRP A 131 0.98 -14.82 -15.15
C TRP A 131 0.91 -13.40 -15.68
N VAL A 132 1.73 -12.50 -15.16
CA VAL A 132 1.67 -11.07 -15.45
C VAL A 132 2.93 -10.64 -16.20
N PRO A 133 2.80 -9.90 -17.32
CA PRO A 133 3.96 -9.35 -18.00
C PRO A 133 4.82 -8.48 -17.07
N LEU A 134 6.13 -8.72 -17.08
CA LEU A 134 7.09 -8.12 -16.16
C LEU A 134 7.00 -6.59 -16.10
N GLN A 135 6.70 -5.93 -17.23
CA GLN A 135 6.56 -4.47 -17.28
C GLN A 135 5.54 -3.92 -16.27
N TYR A 136 4.42 -4.61 -16.04
CA TYR A 136 3.38 -4.15 -15.10
C TYR A 136 3.77 -4.43 -13.64
N ILE A 137 4.43 -5.57 -13.39
CA ILE A 137 5.00 -5.89 -12.08
C ILE A 137 6.06 -4.83 -11.73
N SER A 138 6.98 -4.54 -12.65
CA SER A 138 8.03 -3.54 -12.45
C SER A 138 7.46 -2.15 -12.20
N LEU A 139 6.44 -1.72 -12.95
CA LEU A 139 5.76 -0.43 -12.70
C LEU A 139 5.14 -0.36 -11.31
N TRP A 140 4.49 -1.43 -10.85
CA TRP A 140 3.92 -1.48 -9.50
C TRP A 140 5.02 -1.42 -8.44
N ILE A 141 6.08 -2.23 -8.58
CA ILE A 141 7.23 -2.23 -7.67
C ILE A 141 7.88 -0.84 -7.61
N LEU A 142 8.05 -0.16 -8.75
CA LEU A 142 8.58 1.20 -8.79
C LEU A 142 7.69 2.18 -8.01
N GLY A 143 6.37 2.05 -8.10
CA GLY A 143 5.45 2.84 -7.28
C GLY A 143 5.60 2.57 -5.79
N TYR A 144 5.83 1.32 -5.38
CA TYR A 144 6.13 0.99 -3.98
C TYR A 144 7.47 1.57 -3.53
N LEU A 145 8.54 1.43 -4.32
CA LEU A 145 9.85 2.01 -4.01
C LEU A 145 9.79 3.54 -3.93
N PHE A 146 9.01 4.18 -4.80
CA PHE A 146 8.75 5.62 -4.74
C PHE A 146 8.08 6.00 -3.41
N MET A 147 7.03 5.29 -3.00
CA MET A 147 6.37 5.57 -1.74
C MET A 147 7.27 5.30 -0.53
N MET A 148 8.03 4.20 -0.51
CA MET A 148 9.03 3.93 0.52
C MET A 148 10.03 5.08 0.63
N HIS A 149 10.51 5.61 -0.50
CA HIS A 149 11.41 6.77 -0.51
C HIS A 149 10.74 8.02 0.06
N VAL A 150 9.52 8.33 -0.36
CA VAL A 150 8.74 9.48 0.12
C VAL A 150 8.46 9.38 1.62
N GLU A 151 8.16 8.19 2.11
CA GLU A 151 7.80 7.91 3.50
C GLU A 151 9.01 7.79 4.43
N SER A 152 10.19 7.48 3.89
CA SER A 152 11.44 7.37 4.67
C SER A 152 11.84 8.65 5.41
N LYS A 153 11.30 9.81 4.99
CA LYS A 153 11.56 11.12 5.59
C LYS A 153 10.24 11.72 6.07
N GLU A 154 9.93 11.48 7.35
CA GLU A 154 8.81 12.14 8.00
C GLU A 154 9.27 13.37 8.79
N GLU A 155 8.67 14.53 8.53
CA GLU A 155 8.78 15.71 9.39
C GLU A 155 7.54 15.82 10.30
N PRO A 156 7.67 15.63 11.64
CA PRO A 156 6.52 15.66 12.55
C PRO A 156 5.73 16.97 12.53
N ALA A 157 6.37 18.10 12.21
CA ALA A 157 5.73 19.41 12.10
C ALA A 157 4.70 19.50 10.97
N THR A 158 4.75 18.59 9.99
CA THR A 158 3.86 18.57 8.83
C THR A 158 2.64 17.67 9.01
N ARG A 159 2.46 17.06 10.19
CA ARG A 159 1.27 16.26 10.53
C ARG A 159 0.03 17.15 10.58
N ALA A 160 -1.11 16.60 10.16
CA ALA A 160 -2.38 17.29 10.26
C ALA A 160 -2.83 17.44 11.71
N LYS A 161 -3.59 18.49 11.97
CA LYS A 161 -4.29 18.72 13.23
C LYS A 161 -5.70 18.12 13.10
N PRO A 162 -6.07 17.15 13.96
CA PRO A 162 -7.41 16.59 13.94
C PRO A 162 -8.46 17.68 14.11
N LEU A 163 -9.56 17.59 13.36
CA LEU A 163 -10.71 18.47 13.55
C LEU A 163 -11.44 18.05 14.84
N SER A 164 -11.44 18.93 15.83
CA SER A 164 -12.25 18.81 17.05
C SER A 164 -13.74 18.93 16.78
#